data_AF-A0A1G3HMA6-F1
#
_entry.id   AF-A0A1G3HMA6-F1
#
_cell.length_a   1.000
_cell.length_b   1.000
_cell.length_c   1.000
_cell.angle_alpha   90.00
_cell.angle_beta   90.00
_cell.angle_gamma   90.00
#
_symmetry.space_group_name_H-M   'P 1'
#
loop_
_entity.id
_entity.type
_entity.pdbx_description
1 polymer ?
#
loop_
_entity_poly.entity_id
_entity_poly.type
_entity_poly.pdbx_seq_one_letter_code
_entity_poly.pdbx_strand_id
1 'polypeptide(L)'
;MASISSLSGAQSAAQSGLQQLRLQQAKREAEQAEFTARVLAAQASQAQQKASDAQEEARAITAQSDQAQTQAGQARQGLAVIKSVGQMGTQLNSVVTKVAEKVKSAEPAVPVQDAATPVVNTQGQVTGTVINTTA
;
A
#
# COMPACT_ATOMS: atom_id res chain seq x y z
N MET A 1 69.17 67.21 42.26
CA MET A 1 69.33 66.74 40.87
C MET A 1 68.00 66.18 40.38
N ALA A 2 67.66 66.52 39.14
CA ALA A 2 66.41 66.34 38.37
C ALA A 2 65.81 64.93 38.44
N SER A 3 64.56 64.77 38.90
CA SER A 3 63.28 64.76 38.14
C SER A 3 63.09 63.56 37.19
N ILE A 4 62.55 62.47 37.73
CA ILE A 4 62.02 61.33 36.97
C ILE A 4 60.63 60.99 37.56
N SER A 5 59.62 61.81 37.30
CA SER A 5 58.26 61.53 37.81
C SER A 5 57.12 61.92 36.86
N SER A 6 57.42 62.31 35.62
CA SER A 6 56.41 62.79 34.67
C SER A 6 56.19 61.90 33.44
N LEU A 7 56.95 60.82 33.22
CA LEU A 7 56.75 59.92 32.07
C LEU A 7 55.71 58.82 32.30
N SER A 8 55.45 58.42 33.56
CA SER A 8 54.54 57.30 33.86
C SER A 8 53.06 57.66 33.68
N GLY A 9 52.66 58.91 33.95
CA GLY A 9 51.26 59.35 33.82
C GLY A 9 50.77 59.49 32.38
N ALA A 10 51.66 59.85 31.44
CA ALA A 10 51.33 59.96 30.02
C ALA A 10 51.14 58.58 29.35
N GLN A 11 51.88 57.55 29.78
CA GLN A 11 51.69 56.17 29.29
C GLN A 11 50.37 55.55 29.78
N SER A 12 49.96 55.80 31.04
CA SER A 12 48.70 55.28 31.58
C SER A 12 47.46 55.93 30.95
N ALA A 13 47.50 57.22 30.66
CA ALA A 13 46.41 57.91 29.95
C ALA A 13 46.24 57.41 28.50
N ALA A 14 47.35 57.17 27.79
CA ALA A 14 47.33 56.59 26.45
C ALA A 14 46.80 55.14 26.43
N GLN A 15 47.10 54.34 27.45
CA GLN A 15 46.55 52.98 27.60
C GLN A 15 45.05 52.98 27.91
N SER A 16 44.54 53.93 28.72
CA SER A 16 43.10 54.06 28.98
C SER A 16 42.30 54.42 27.73
N GLY A 17 42.82 55.31 26.88
CA GLY A 17 42.17 55.69 25.62
C GLY A 17 42.06 54.52 24.63
N LEU A 18 43.12 53.70 24.51
CA LEU A 18 43.11 52.51 23.66
C LEU A 18 42.15 51.41 24.18
N GLN A 19 42.06 51.23 25.49
CA GLN A 19 41.13 50.29 26.10
C GLN A 19 39.68 50.67 25.78
N GLN A 20 39.35 51.96 25.84
CA GLN A 20 38.00 52.46 25.56
C GLN A 20 37.63 52.32 24.08
N LEU A 21 38.58 52.54 23.17
CA LEU A 21 38.38 52.33 21.74
C LEU A 21 38.16 50.85 21.40
N ARG A 22 38.93 49.94 22.00
CA ARG A 22 38.73 48.49 21.88
C ARG A 22 37.35 48.05 22.38
N LEU A 23 36.91 48.59 23.53
CA LEU A 23 35.57 48.32 24.05
C LEU A 23 34.47 48.80 23.10
N GLN A 24 34.64 49.97 22.48
CA GLN A 24 33.66 50.48 21.52
C GLN A 24 33.62 49.64 20.23
N GLN A 25 34.77 49.16 19.75
CA GLN A 25 34.84 48.25 18.61
C GLN A 25 34.16 46.91 18.93
N ALA A 26 34.49 46.32 20.08
CA ALA A 26 33.88 45.07 20.54
C ALA A 26 32.35 45.19 20.71
N LYS A 27 31.85 46.33 21.19
CA LYS A 27 30.40 46.58 21.30
C LYS A 27 29.70 46.53 19.95
N ARG A 28 30.26 47.17 18.91
CA ARG A 28 29.68 47.14 17.56
C ARG A 28 29.69 45.74 16.96
N GLU A 29 30.79 45.01 17.12
CA GLU A 29 30.89 43.63 16.65
C GLU A 29 29.89 42.72 17.37
N ALA A 30 29.71 42.90 18.68
CA ALA A 30 28.72 42.17 19.46
C ALA A 30 27.28 42.47 19.00
N GLU A 31 26.94 43.75 18.78
CA GLU A 31 25.62 44.15 18.26
C GLU A 31 25.35 43.56 16.88
N GLN A 32 26.36 43.57 15.99
CA GLN A 32 26.24 42.97 14.66
C GLN A 32 26.03 41.45 14.75
N ALA A 33 26.81 40.76 15.58
CA ALA A 33 26.69 39.33 15.79
C ALA A 33 25.33 38.96 16.38
N GLU A 34 24.82 39.73 17.34
CA GLU A 34 23.52 39.52 17.95
C GLU A 34 22.39 39.69 16.94
N PHE A 35 22.47 40.73 16.09
CA PHE A 35 21.52 40.90 15.00
C PHE A 35 21.53 39.70 14.03
N THR A 36 22.71 39.28 13.58
CA THR A 36 22.84 38.11 12.69
C THR A 36 22.30 36.84 13.35
N ALA A 37 22.61 36.61 14.63
CA ALA A 37 22.10 35.46 15.37
C ALA A 37 20.57 35.46 15.45
N ARG A 38 19.95 36.62 15.72
CA ARG A 38 18.48 36.76 15.74
C ARG A 38 17.84 36.47 14.39
N VAL A 39 18.45 36.96 13.31
CA VAL A 39 17.98 36.68 11.94
C VAL A 39 18.08 35.19 11.61
N LEU A 40 19.21 34.56 11.91
CA LEU A 40 19.39 33.12 11.68
C LEU A 40 18.45 32.27 12.53
N ALA A 41 18.22 32.64 13.79
CA ALA A 41 17.25 31.96 14.66
C ALA A 41 15.82 32.04 14.10
N ALA A 42 15.42 33.21 13.59
CA ALA A 42 14.12 33.36 12.93
C ALA A 42 14.01 32.50 11.66
N GLN A 43 15.06 32.46 10.83
CA GLN A 43 15.10 31.60 9.64
C GLN A 43 15.03 30.12 10.00
N ALA A 44 15.75 29.70 11.04
CA ALA A 44 15.73 28.32 11.53
C ALA A 44 14.33 27.93 12.03
N SER A 45 13.66 28.79 12.79
CA SER A 45 12.29 28.56 13.24
C SER A 45 11.32 28.43 12.06
N GLN A 46 11.47 29.25 11.03
CA GLN A 46 10.64 29.17 9.82
C GLN A 46 10.89 27.87 9.05
N ALA A 47 12.16 27.45 8.93
CA ALA A 47 12.52 26.19 8.28
C ALA A 47 11.98 24.97 9.05
N GLN A 48 12.05 25.01 10.38
CA GLN A 48 11.47 23.97 11.23
C GLN A 48 9.95 23.86 11.05
N GLN A 49 9.25 24.99 11.02
CA GLN A 49 7.81 25.00 10.78
C GLN A 49 7.45 24.37 9.42
N LYS A 50 8.13 24.78 8.34
CA LYS A 50 7.93 24.16 7.02
C LYS A 50 8.21 22.66 7.01
N ALA A 51 9.23 22.22 7.75
CA ALA A 51 9.54 20.81 7.86
C ALA A 51 8.43 20.05 8.61
N SER A 52 7.88 20.63 9.68
CA SER A 52 6.71 20.07 10.38
C SER A 52 5.49 19.98 9.47
N ASP A 53 5.17 21.06 8.75
CA ASP A 53 4.05 21.09 7.80
C ASP A 53 4.21 20.02 6.72
N ALA A 54 5.41 19.89 6.14
CA ALA A 54 5.71 18.87 5.14
C ALA A 54 5.61 17.44 5.69
N GLN A 55 5.98 17.21 6.96
CA GLN A 55 5.82 15.91 7.60
C GLN A 55 4.34 15.57 7.83
N GLU A 56 3.53 16.56 8.20
CA GLU A 56 2.08 16.40 8.35
C GLU A 56 1.42 16.09 7.01
N GLU A 57 1.78 16.83 5.96
CA GLU A 57 1.31 16.57 4.59
C GLU A 57 1.69 15.17 4.12
N ALA A 58 2.94 14.75 4.34
CA ALA A 58 3.40 13.41 4.01
C ALA A 58 2.57 12.33 4.72
N ARG A 59 2.28 12.50 6.02
CA ARG A 59 1.42 11.57 6.77
C ARG A 59 0.01 11.51 6.20
N ALA A 60 -0.56 12.65 5.80
CA ALA A 60 -1.87 12.71 5.18
C ALA A 60 -1.90 11.98 3.84
N ILE A 61 -0.89 12.19 2.99
CA ILE A 61 -0.75 11.49 1.70
C ILE A 61 -0.60 9.98 1.91
N THR A 62 0.21 9.54 2.88
CA THR A 62 0.33 8.11 3.22
C THR A 62 -1.02 7.51 3.61
N ALA A 63 -1.75 8.16 4.51
CA ALA A 63 -3.08 7.68 4.92
C ALA A 63 -4.07 7.59 3.74
N GLN A 64 -4.07 8.59 2.86
CA GLN A 64 -4.90 8.59 1.64
C GLN A 64 -4.48 7.45 0.68
N SER A 65 -3.18 7.22 0.51
CA SER A 65 -2.65 6.11 -0.30
C SER A 65 -3.11 4.77 0.26
N ASP A 66 -2.98 4.53 1.55
CA ASP A 66 -3.38 3.27 2.19
C ASP A 66 -4.89 3.02 2.05
N GLN A 67 -5.70 4.06 2.19
CA GLN A 67 -7.13 4.01 1.92
C GLN A 67 -7.41 3.66 0.45
N ALA A 68 -6.73 4.32 -0.50
CA ALA A 68 -6.91 4.04 -1.92
C ALA A 68 -6.48 2.62 -2.29
N GLN A 69 -5.39 2.11 -1.71
CA GLN A 69 -4.94 0.72 -1.91
C GLN A 69 -5.96 -0.29 -1.38
N THR A 70 -6.54 -0.02 -0.21
CA THR A 70 -7.60 -0.86 0.37
C THR A 70 -8.82 -0.91 -0.55
N GLN A 71 -9.29 0.24 -1.04
CA GLN A 71 -10.42 0.32 -1.98
C GLN A 71 -10.11 -0.42 -3.29
N ALA A 72 -8.90 -0.25 -3.83
CA ALA A 72 -8.47 -0.96 -5.03
C ALA A 72 -8.43 -2.48 -4.81
N GLY A 73 -7.96 -2.94 -3.65
CA GLY A 73 -7.98 -4.35 -3.26
C GLY A 73 -9.40 -4.92 -3.22
N GLN A 74 -10.32 -4.22 -2.56
CA GLN A 74 -11.74 -4.59 -2.49
C GLN A 74 -12.38 -4.64 -3.88
N ALA A 75 -12.12 -3.63 -4.72
CA ALA A 75 -12.62 -3.59 -6.09
C ALA A 75 -12.11 -4.76 -6.95
N ARG A 76 -10.82 -5.11 -6.83
CA ARG A 76 -10.24 -6.28 -7.52
C ARG A 76 -10.87 -7.58 -7.05
N GLN A 77 -11.10 -7.74 -5.75
CA GLN A 77 -11.77 -8.91 -5.20
C GLN A 77 -13.22 -9.01 -5.68
N GLY A 78 -13.97 -7.90 -5.67
CA GLY A 78 -15.32 -7.83 -6.22
C GLY A 78 -15.37 -8.21 -7.71
N LEU A 79 -14.43 -7.70 -8.52
CA LEU A 79 -14.32 -8.08 -9.93
C LEU A 79 -14.05 -9.58 -10.12
N ALA A 80 -13.19 -10.18 -9.29
CA ALA A 80 -12.92 -11.61 -9.33
C ALA A 80 -14.17 -12.44 -9.00
N VAL A 81 -14.95 -12.02 -8.01
CA VAL A 81 -16.24 -12.65 -7.65
C VAL A 81 -17.22 -12.57 -8.82
N ILE A 82 -17.39 -11.38 -9.43
CA ILE A 82 -18.30 -11.19 -10.57
C ILE A 82 -17.89 -12.10 -11.75
N LYS A 83 -16.59 -12.17 -12.05
CA LYS A 83 -16.06 -13.06 -13.10
C LYS A 83 -16.34 -14.53 -12.79
N SER A 84 -16.14 -14.96 -11.54
CA SER A 84 -16.40 -16.34 -11.12
C SER A 84 -17.89 -16.72 -11.26
N VAL A 85 -18.80 -15.84 -10.84
CA VAL A 85 -20.24 -16.05 -10.99
C VAL A 85 -20.65 -16.15 -12.47
N GLY A 86 -20.11 -15.27 -13.33
CA GLY A 86 -20.37 -15.34 -14.78
C GLY A 86 -19.86 -16.64 -15.42
N GLN A 87 -18.68 -17.12 -15.00
CA GLN A 87 -18.13 -18.41 -15.46
C GLN A 87 -19.00 -19.59 -15.01
N MET A 88 -19.45 -19.61 -13.75
CA MET A 88 -20.36 -20.64 -13.24
C MET A 88 -21.69 -20.66 -14.01
N GLY A 89 -22.28 -19.49 -14.27
CA GLY A 89 -23.51 -19.39 -15.08
C GLY A 89 -23.33 -19.95 -16.50
N THR A 90 -22.19 -19.68 -17.12
CA THR A 90 -21.87 -20.19 -18.47
C THR A 90 -21.67 -21.71 -18.47
N GLN A 91 -20.99 -22.25 -17.45
CA GLN A 91 -20.81 -23.70 -17.29
C GLN A 91 -22.14 -24.41 -17.05
N LEU A 92 -22.99 -23.89 -16.16
CA LEU A 92 -24.32 -24.44 -15.91
C LEU A 92 -25.17 -24.45 -17.18
N ASN A 93 -25.18 -23.35 -17.93
CA ASN A 93 -25.94 -23.28 -19.19
C ASN A 93 -25.42 -24.29 -20.22
N SER A 94 -24.09 -24.45 -20.33
CA SER A 94 -23.49 -25.48 -21.19
C SER A 94 -23.91 -26.91 -20.78
N VAL A 95 -23.93 -27.21 -19.47
CA VAL A 95 -24.37 -28.52 -18.97
C VAL A 95 -25.85 -28.76 -19.29
N VAL A 96 -26.72 -27.77 -19.03
CA VAL A 96 -28.15 -27.87 -19.35
C VAL A 96 -28.36 -28.08 -20.84
N THR A 97 -27.63 -27.36 -21.69
CA THR A 97 -27.71 -27.50 -23.16
C THR A 97 -27.28 -28.91 -23.59
N LYS A 98 -26.16 -29.41 -23.07
CA LYS A 98 -25.69 -30.78 -23.35
C LYS A 98 -26.67 -31.86 -22.88
N VAL A 99 -27.29 -31.67 -21.71
CA VAL A 99 -28.32 -32.60 -21.21
C VAL A 99 -29.56 -32.53 -22.09
N ALA A 100 -30.02 -31.34 -22.46
CA ALA A 100 -31.16 -31.16 -23.35
C ALA A 100 -30.91 -31.77 -24.74
N GLU A 101 -29.71 -31.60 -25.29
CA GLU A 101 -29.29 -32.26 -26.54
C GLU A 101 -29.24 -33.78 -26.36
N LYS A 102 -28.67 -34.30 -25.27
CA LYS A 102 -28.63 -35.74 -24.99
C LYS A 102 -30.03 -36.36 -24.82
N VAL A 103 -30.96 -35.64 -24.19
CA VAL A 103 -32.38 -36.05 -24.07
C VAL A 103 -33.10 -35.96 -25.42
N LYS A 104 -32.77 -34.99 -26.26
CA LYS A 104 -33.35 -34.84 -27.60
C LYS A 104 -32.80 -35.86 -28.61
N SER A 105 -31.54 -36.27 -28.45
CA SER A 105 -30.89 -37.34 -29.21
C SER A 105 -31.20 -38.73 -28.66
N ALA A 106 -31.79 -38.84 -27.46
CA ALA A 106 -32.47 -40.05 -27.05
C ALA A 106 -33.80 -40.11 -27.83
N GLU A 107 -33.79 -40.80 -28.97
CA GLU A 107 -35.03 -41.30 -29.57
C GLU A 107 -35.88 -41.99 -28.49
N PRO A 108 -37.22 -41.95 -28.58
CA PRO A 108 -38.05 -42.75 -27.69
C PRO A 108 -37.55 -44.19 -27.84
N ALA A 109 -37.12 -44.79 -26.72
CA ALA A 109 -36.65 -46.16 -26.73
C ALA A 109 -37.75 -47.02 -27.36
N VAL A 110 -37.57 -47.39 -28.62
CA VAL A 110 -38.19 -48.57 -29.18
C VAL A 110 -37.81 -49.67 -28.19
N PRO A 111 -38.77 -50.41 -27.62
CA PRO A 111 -38.41 -51.47 -26.69
C PRO A 111 -37.48 -52.40 -27.44
N VAL A 112 -36.19 -52.37 -27.09
CA VAL A 112 -35.23 -53.35 -27.55
C VAL A 112 -35.71 -54.62 -26.90
N GLN A 113 -36.43 -55.43 -27.66
CA GLN A 113 -36.78 -56.78 -27.27
C GLN A 113 -35.46 -57.56 -27.31
N ASP A 114 -34.67 -57.40 -26.25
CA ASP A 114 -33.48 -58.19 -25.99
C ASP A 114 -33.97 -59.64 -25.95
N ALA A 115 -33.62 -60.42 -26.98
CA ALA A 115 -34.07 -61.79 -27.12
C ALA A 115 -33.43 -62.59 -25.99
N ALA A 116 -34.16 -62.69 -24.87
CA ALA A 116 -33.69 -63.34 -23.67
C ALA A 116 -33.28 -64.78 -23.99
N THR A 117 -31.99 -65.08 -23.86
CA THR A 117 -31.48 -66.43 -24.05
C THR A 117 -31.93 -67.30 -22.86
N PRO A 118 -32.63 -68.42 -23.11
CA PRO A 118 -33.10 -69.29 -22.05
C PRO A 118 -31.91 -70.00 -21.40
N VAL A 119 -31.81 -69.91 -20.08
CA VAL A 119 -30.77 -70.60 -19.32
C VAL A 119 -31.25 -72.01 -19.03
N VAL A 120 -30.55 -72.99 -19.59
CA VAL A 120 -30.82 -74.42 -19.38
C VAL A 120 -29.90 -74.97 -18.29
N ASN A 121 -30.44 -75.81 -17.41
CA ASN A 121 -29.64 -76.54 -16.42
C ASN A 121 -28.87 -77.70 -17.09
N THR A 122 -27.97 -78.36 -16.35
CA THR A 122 -27.15 -79.48 -16.88
C THR A 122 -27.96 -80.72 -17.25
N GLN A 123 -29.27 -80.74 -16.98
CA GLN A 123 -30.22 -81.76 -17.44
C GLN A 123 -31.09 -81.29 -18.63
N GLY A 124 -30.79 -80.12 -19.21
CA GLY A 124 -31.45 -79.59 -20.40
C GLY A 124 -32.79 -78.89 -20.16
N GLN A 125 -33.18 -78.64 -18.91
CA GLN A 125 -34.45 -77.97 -18.58
C GLN A 125 -34.27 -76.45 -18.52
N VAL A 126 -35.12 -75.71 -19.24
CA VAL A 126 -35.14 -74.23 -19.22
C VAL A 126 -35.61 -73.77 -17.84
N THR A 127 -34.72 -73.13 -17.09
CA THR A 127 -34.99 -72.72 -15.70
C THR A 127 -35.29 -71.22 -15.57
N GLY A 128 -35.06 -70.43 -16.62
CA GLY A 128 -35.42 -69.02 -16.67
C GLY A 128 -34.79 -68.26 -17.84
N THR A 129 -35.04 -66.96 -17.89
CA THR A 129 -34.52 -66.03 -18.91
C THR A 129 -33.75 -64.89 -18.24
N VAL A 130 -32.58 -64.55 -18.79
CA VAL A 130 -31.80 -63.40 -18.31
C VAL A 130 -32.28 -62.15 -19.05
N ILE A 131 -32.56 -61.08 -18.31
CA ILE A 131 -32.90 -59.77 -18.87
C ILE A 131 -31.81 -58.79 -18.42
N ASN A 132 -31.08 -58.20 -19.36
CA ASN A 132 -30.13 -57.14 -19.04
C ASN A 132 -30.89 -55.85 -18.74
N THR A 133 -30.83 -55.39 -17.50
CA THR A 133 -31.44 -54.11 -17.11
C THR A 133 -30.33 -53.12 -16.80
N THR A 134 -30.04 -52.21 -17.73
CA THR A 134 -29.14 -51.07 -17.49
C THR A 134 -30.01 -49.88 -17.07
N ALA A 135 -29.89 -49.46 -15.81
CA ALA A 135 -30.54 -48.27 -15.25
C ALA A 135 -29.66 -47.02 -15.42
#